data_AF-A0A961MP15-F1
#
_entry.id   AF-A0A961MP15-F1
#
_cell.length_a   1.000
_cell.length_b   1.000
_cell.length_c   1.000
_cell.angle_alpha   90.00
_cell.angle_beta   90.00
_cell.angle_gamma   90.00
#
_symmetry.space_group_name_H-M   'P 1'
#
loop_
_entity.id
_entity.type
_entity.pdbx_description
1 polymer ?
#
loop_
_entity_poly.entity_id
_entity_poly.type
_entity_poly.pdbx_seq_one_letter_code
_entity_poly.pdbx_strand_id
1 'polypeptide(L)' 'MIGRLNHVAIAVPDLEAAAATYRDTLGARVGAPQAEPEHGVTVIFIDLPNTRIELLHPLGEASPVAA' A
#
# COMPACT_ATOMS: atom_id res chain seq x y z
N MET A 1 6.17 22.95 -12.43
CA MET A 1 5.55 23.34 -11.15
C MET A 1 5.08 22.08 -10.43
N ILE A 2 5.15 22.07 -9.10
CA ILE A 2 4.64 20.96 -8.27
C ILE A 2 3.10 20.96 -8.26
N GLY A 3 2.50 19.77 -8.14
CA GLY A 3 1.05 19.56 -8.16
C GLY A 3 0.49 18.99 -6.86
N ARG A 4 -0.67 18.32 -6.94
CA ARG A 4 -1.30 17.64 -5.81
C ARG A 4 -0.52 16.38 -5.41
N LEU A 5 -0.63 15.98 -4.14
CA LEU A 5 -0.16 14.69 -3.66
C LEU A 5 -0.97 13.57 -4.33
N ASN A 6 -0.28 12.65 -5.00
CA ASN A 6 -0.93 11.48 -5.61
C ASN A 6 -1.27 10.43 -4.54
N HIS A 7 -0.26 9.97 -3.79
CA HIS A 7 -0.41 8.98 -2.72
C HIS A 7 0.69 9.12 -1.65
N VAL A 8 0.53 8.35 -0.57
CA VAL A 8 1.58 8.06 0.41
C VAL A 8 1.81 6.55 0.42
N ALA A 9 3.06 6.12 0.21
CA ALA A 9 3.45 4.71 0.27
C ALA A 9 3.98 4.35 1.66
N ILE A 10 3.56 3.21 2.20
CA ILE A 10 3.97 2.71 3.52
C ILE A 10 4.42 1.26 3.34
N ALA A 11 5.70 0.99 3.56
CA ALA A 11 6.21 -0.38 3.64
C ALA A 11 5.70 -1.04 4.94
N VAL A 12 5.10 -2.22 4.83
CA VAL A 12 4.51 -2.94 5.95
C VAL A 12 5.03 -4.38 6.02
N PRO A 13 5.26 -4.91 7.24
CA PRO A 13 5.73 -6.29 7.41
C PRO A 13 4.65 -7.33 7.13
N ASP A 14 3.37 -6.94 7.15
CA ASP A 14 2.22 -7.79 6.85
C ASP A 14 1.13 -6.94 6.19
N LEU A 15 0.77 -7.28 4.94
CA LEU A 15 -0.25 -6.56 4.17
C LEU A 15 -1.64 -6.69 4.78
N GLU A 16 -2.05 -7.88 5.20
CA GLU A 16 -3.41 -8.11 5.67
C GLU A 16 -3.60 -7.48 7.04
N ALA A 17 -2.62 -7.57 7.94
CA ALA A 17 -2.71 -6.92 9.25
C ALA A 17 -2.79 -5.39 9.12
N ALA A 18 -1.99 -4.81 8.22
CA ALA A 18 -2.04 -3.38 7.94
C ALA A 18 -3.39 -2.99 7.30
N ALA A 19 -3.82 -3.72 6.27
CA ALA A 19 -5.12 -3.51 5.61
C ALA A 19 -6.29 -3.61 6.58
N ALA A 20 -6.29 -4.59 7.48
CA ALA A 20 -7.30 -4.77 8.53
C ALA A 20 -7.37 -3.56 9.47
N THR A 21 -6.23 -2.97 9.82
CA THR A 21 -6.23 -1.74 10.63
C THR A 21 -6.99 -0.60 9.93
N TYR A 22 -6.74 -0.39 8.64
CA TYR A 22 -7.45 0.64 7.88
C TYR A 22 -8.92 0.31 7.65
N ARG A 23 -9.25 -0.94 7.34
CA ARG A 23 -10.62 -1.39 7.07
C ARG A 23 -11.48 -1.44 8.34
N ASP A 24 -11.00 -2.14 9.36
CA ASP A 24 -11.81 -2.57 10.51
C ASP A 24 -11.76 -1.54 11.64
N THR A 25 -10.62 -0.88 11.84
CA THR A 25 -10.47 0.14 12.90
C THR A 25 -10.83 1.54 12.39
N LEU A 26 -10.41 1.88 11.17
CA LEU A 26 -10.57 3.25 10.63
C LEU A 26 -11.74 3.38 9.63
N GLY A 27 -12.37 2.27 9.23
CA GLY A 27 -13.52 2.29 8.32
C GLY A 27 -13.18 2.70 6.88
N ALA A 28 -11.92 2.58 6.47
CA ALA A 28 -11.50 2.96 5.12
C ALA A 28 -11.93 1.93 4.06
N ARG A 29 -12.07 2.37 2.82
CA ARG A 29 -12.26 1.48 1.67
C ARG A 29 -10.91 0.90 1.25
N VAL A 30 -10.74 -0.39 1.50
CA VAL A 30 -9.51 -1.12 1.19
C VAL A 30 -9.71 -2.03 -0.02
N GLY A 31 -8.82 -1.94 -1.00
CA GLY A 31 -8.81 -2.78 -2.20
C GLY A 31 -8.25 -4.18 -1.94
N ALA A 32 -8.28 -5.02 -2.98
CA ALA A 32 -7.61 -6.32 -2.95
C ALA A 32 -6.09 -6.16 -3.12
N PRO A 33 -5.27 -7.09 -2.61
CA PRO A 33 -3.85 -7.13 -2.90
C PRO A 33 -3.58 -7.33 -4.39
N GLN A 34 -2.61 -6.59 -4.93
CA GLN A 34 -2.14 -6.68 -6.31
C GLN A 34 -0.62 -6.91 -6.32
N ALA A 35 -0.19 -7.98 -7.00
CA ALA A 35 1.24 -8.23 -7.20
C ALA A 35 1.77 -7.31 -8.31
N GLU A 36 2.91 -6.66 -8.06
CA GLU A 36 3.64 -5.79 -8.98
C GLU A 36 5.07 -6.33 -9.17
N PRO A 37 5.28 -7.39 -9.98
CA PRO A 37 6.57 -8.06 -10.09
C PRO A 37 7.69 -7.16 -10.60
N GLU A 38 7.39 -6.24 -11.52
CA GLU A 38 8.38 -5.29 -12.07
C GLU A 38 8.90 -4.31 -11.00
N HIS A 39 8.09 -4.04 -9.98
CA HIS A 39 8.43 -3.16 -8.87
C HIS A 39 8.90 -3.92 -7.62
N GLY A 40 8.84 -5.26 -7.63
CA GLY A 40 9.22 -6.11 -6.51
C GLY A 40 8.35 -5.92 -5.27
N VAL A 41 7.07 -5.56 -5.43
CA VAL A 41 6.13 -5.39 -4.30
C VAL A 41 4.77 -6.04 -4.56
N THR A 42 4.07 -6.37 -3.49
CA THR A 42 2.61 -6.52 -3.51
C THR A 42 2.03 -5.28 -2.85
N VAL A 43 1.02 -4.68 -3.48
CA VAL A 43 0.39 -3.43 -3.04
C VAL A 43 -1.09 -3.63 -2.69
N ILE A 44 -1.54 -2.94 -1.64
CA ILE A 44 -2.97 -2.71 -1.36
C ILE A 44 -3.24 -1.22 -1.44
N PHE A 45 -4.24 -0.84 -2.22
CA PHE A 45 -4.69 0.54 -2.37
C PHE A 45 -5.83 0.86 -1.39
N ILE A 46 -5.71 2.00 -0.71
CA ILE A 46 -6.73 2.55 0.18
C ILE A 46 -7.12 3.93 -0.33
N ASP A 47 -8.35 4.06 -0.82
CA ASP A 47 -8.85 5.32 -1.38
C ASP A 47 -9.33 6.25 -0.26
N LEU A 48 -8.81 7.48 -0.25
CA LEU A 48 -9.27 8.57 0.59
C LEU A 48 -9.89 9.67 -0.30
N PRO A 49 -10.73 10.59 0.25
CA PRO A 49 -11.38 11.61 -0.57
C PRO A 49 -10.42 12.55 -1.32
N ASN A 50 -9.20 12.76 -0.80
CA ASN A 50 -8.26 13.76 -1.32
C ASN A 50 -6.97 13.16 -1.89
N THR A 51 -6.63 11.90 -1.59
CA THR A 51 -5.41 11.20 -2.00
C THR A 51 -5.57 9.69 -1.78
N ARG A 52 -4.48 8.93 -1.85
CA ARG A 52 -4.47 7.47 -1.68
C ARG A 52 -3.36 7.05 -0.71
N ILE A 53 -3.56 5.94 -0.02
CA ILE A 53 -2.50 5.23 0.69
C ILE A 53 -2.18 3.94 -0.06
N GLU A 54 -0.89 3.64 -0.21
CA GLU A 54 -0.38 2.40 -0.81
C GLU A 54 0.36 1.62 0.27
N LEU A 55 -0.20 0.50 0.70
CA LEU A 55 0.49 -0.43 1.59
C LEU A 55 1.34 -1.36 0.73
N LEU A 56 2.65 -1.37 0.96
CA LEU A 56 3.61 -2.14 0.17
C LEU A 56 4.22 -3.24 1.02
N HIS A 57 4.30 -4.44 0.49
CA HIS A 57 5.06 -5.52 1.10
C HIS A 57 6.00 -6.16 0.08
N PRO A 58 7.19 -6.62 0.49
CA PRO A 58 8.15 -7.22 -0.41
C PRO A 58 7.55 -8.33 -1.28
N LEU A 59 7.86 -8.30 -2.57
CA LEU A 59 7.63 -9.40 -3.49
C LEU A 59 8.96 -9.81 -4.12
N GLY A 60 9.46 -10.97 -3.70
CA GLY A 60 10.77 -11.48 -4.09
C GLY A 60 11.93 -10.90 -3.28
N GLU A 61 13.07 -11.58 -3.36
CA GLU A 61 14.27 -11.31 -2.54
C GLU A 61 14.94 -9.96 -2.83
N ALA A 62 14.74 -9.40 -4.03
CA ALA A 62 15.36 -8.14 -4.47
C ALA A 62 14.41 -6.94 -4.32
N SER A 63 13.37 -7.06 -3.50
CA SER A 63 12.38 -5.98 -3.31
C SER A 63 13.05 -4.69 -2.80
N PRO A 64 12.69 -3.52 -3.34
CA PRO A 64 13.23 -2.23 -2.87
C PRO A 64 12.78 -1.85 -1.46
N VAL A 65 11.77 -2.55 -0.92
CA VAL A 65 11.23 -2.35 0.44
C VAL A 65 11.48 -3.55 1.35
N ALA A 66 12.33 -4.50 0.94
CA ALA A 66 12.85 -5.52 1.83
C ALA A 66 13.77 -4.87 2.87
N ALA A 67 13.55 -5.18 4.14
CA ALA A 67 14.37 -4.75 5.27
C ALA A 67 15.17 -5.92 5.84
#